data_AF-A0AAU4R5U8-F1
#
_entry.id   AF-A0AAU4R5U8-F1
#
_cell.length_a   1.000
_cell.length_b   1.000
_cell.length_c   1.000
_cell.angle_alpha   90.00
_cell.angle_beta   90.00
_cell.angle_gamma   90.00
#
_symmetry.space_group_name_H-M   'P 1'
#
loop_
_entity.id
_entity.type
_entity.pdbx_description
1 polymer ?
#
loop_
_entity_poly.entity_id
_entity_poly.type
_entity_poly.pdbx_seq_one_letter_code
_entity_poly.pdbx_strand_id
1 'polypeptide(L)'
;MWSYFTGLTAKRITEMPIEKLALVTLRDISINATGGMSVDNWARSVRRILKKDRDAMRAVSEALAWLYNSMYLVRDLNVTTEGEWALISRAGKLWMEKSSLPK
;
A
#
# COMPACT_ATOMS: atom_id res chain seq x y z
N MET A 1 0.60 -15.41 4.29
CA MET A 1 -0.41 -14.43 3.85
C MET A 1 0.11 -13.80 2.56
N TRP A 2 -0.70 -13.74 1.49
CA TRP A 2 -0.25 -13.35 0.14
C TRP A 2 -0.60 -11.88 -0.12
N SER A 3 0.38 -11.07 -0.54
CA SER A 3 0.18 -9.67 -0.94
C SER A 3 -0.45 -9.60 -2.33
N TYR A 4 -1.40 -8.68 -2.56
CA TYR A 4 -1.97 -8.40 -3.89
C TYR A 4 -0.91 -8.04 -4.93
N PHE A 5 0.23 -7.47 -4.50
CA PHE A 5 1.36 -7.20 -5.37
C PHE A 5 2.03 -8.46 -5.91
N THR A 6 1.88 -9.62 -5.27
CA THR A 6 2.41 -10.89 -5.81
C THR A 6 1.71 -11.31 -7.11
N GLY A 7 0.48 -10.81 -7.35
CA GLY A 7 -0.28 -11.07 -8.58
C GLY A 7 -0.17 -9.99 -9.65
N LEU A 8 0.50 -8.86 -9.39
CA LEU A 8 0.65 -7.77 -10.34
C LEU A 8 2.02 -7.81 -11.02
N THR A 9 2.04 -7.67 -12.35
CA THR A 9 3.28 -7.51 -13.11
C THR A 9 3.83 -6.09 -12.98
N ALA A 10 5.15 -5.93 -13.08
CA ALA A 10 5.79 -4.61 -13.06
C ALA A 10 5.20 -3.66 -14.11
N LYS A 11 4.93 -4.16 -15.33
CA LYS A 11 4.26 -3.41 -16.38
C LYS A 11 2.89 -2.86 -15.94
N ARG A 12 2.06 -3.72 -15.34
CA ARG A 12 0.72 -3.32 -14.87
C ARG A 12 0.78 -2.30 -13.74
N ILE A 13 1.82 -2.36 -12.89
CA ILE A 13 2.04 -1.37 -11.82
C ILE A 13 2.37 -0.01 -12.42
N THR A 14 3.30 0.04 -13.38
CA THR A 14 3.74 1.30 -14.01
C THR A 14 2.67 1.95 -14.87
N GLU A 15 1.83 1.16 -15.56
CA GLU A 15 0.76 1.68 -16.43
C GLU A 15 -0.52 2.05 -15.68
N MET A 16 -0.63 1.72 -14.39
CA MET A 16 -1.82 2.01 -13.60
C MET A 16 -1.88 3.49 -13.20
N PRO A 17 -3.04 4.16 -13.31
CA PRO A 17 -3.21 5.50 -12.75
C PRO A 17 -2.85 5.52 -11.26
N ILE A 18 -2.14 6.56 -10.82
CA ILE A 18 -1.60 6.63 -9.45
C ILE A 18 -2.70 6.50 -8.41
N GLU A 19 -3.88 7.12 -8.60
CA GLU A 19 -4.97 6.97 -7.62
C GLU A 19 -5.42 5.52 -7.52
N LYS A 20 -5.55 4.82 -8.66
CA LYS A 20 -5.95 3.42 -8.66
C LYS A 20 -4.89 2.54 -8.00
N LEU A 21 -3.61 2.80 -8.27
CA LEU A 21 -2.50 2.10 -7.64
C LEU A 21 -2.44 2.36 -6.13
N ALA A 22 -2.68 3.60 -5.69
CA ALA A 22 -2.77 3.99 -4.29
C ALA A 22 -3.88 3.22 -3.57
N LEU A 23 -5.06 3.10 -4.18
CA LEU A 23 -6.18 2.35 -3.60
C LEU A 23 -5.91 0.85 -3.51
N VAL A 24 -5.21 0.27 -4.49
CA VAL A 24 -4.73 -1.12 -4.43
C VAL A 24 -3.70 -1.29 -3.31
N THR A 25 -2.76 -0.34 -3.19
CA THR A 25 -1.75 -0.31 -2.12
C THR A 25 -2.41 -0.23 -0.74
N LEU A 26 -3.40 0.64 -0.56
CA LEU A 26 -4.13 0.77 0.70
C LEU A 26 -4.79 -0.53 1.13
N ARG A 27 -5.42 -1.24 0.18
CA ARG A 27 -6.06 -2.54 0.44
C ARG A 27 -5.05 -3.64 0.74
N ASP A 28 -3.91 -3.65 0.06
CA ASP A 28 -2.87 -4.62 0.35
C ASP A 28 -2.30 -4.39 1.76
N ILE A 29 -2.05 -3.13 2.12
CA ILE A 29 -1.64 -2.74 3.48
C ILE A 29 -2.71 -3.16 4.49
N SER A 30 -4.00 -2.92 4.25
CA SER A 30 -5.06 -3.26 5.22
C SER A 30 -5.14 -4.76 5.55
N ILE A 31 -4.97 -5.60 4.52
CA ILE A 31 -4.98 -7.06 4.66
C ILE A 31 -3.78 -7.52 5.49
N ASN A 32 -2.60 -6.95 5.24
CA ASN A 32 -1.39 -7.29 5.99
C ASN A 32 -1.36 -6.68 7.40
N ALA A 33 -1.97 -5.51 7.60
CA ALA A 33 -2.09 -4.83 8.90
C ALA A 33 -2.94 -5.65 9.89
N THR A 34 -3.96 -6.37 9.39
CA THR A 34 -4.75 -7.31 10.20
C THR A 34 -3.87 -8.45 10.74
N GLY A 35 -2.78 -8.77 10.05
CA GLY A 35 -1.75 -9.71 10.50
C GLY A 35 -0.61 -9.09 11.32
N GLY A 36 -0.70 -7.81 11.71
CA GLY A 36 0.33 -7.12 12.48
C GLY A 36 1.55 -6.67 11.68
N MET A 37 1.39 -6.32 10.40
CA MET A 37 2.51 -5.83 9.57
C MET A 37 2.62 -4.29 9.59
N SER A 38 3.83 -3.76 9.86
CA SER A 38 4.17 -2.34 9.66
C SER A 38 4.27 -1.96 8.18
N VAL A 39 4.12 -0.67 7.86
CA VAL A 39 4.28 -0.15 6.49
C VAL A 39 5.69 -0.43 5.96
N ASP A 40 6.70 -0.36 6.83
CA ASP A 40 8.09 -0.66 6.47
C ASP A 40 8.30 -2.12 6.09
N ASN A 41 7.71 -3.06 6.85
CA ASN A 41 7.78 -4.48 6.53
C ASN A 41 7.02 -4.82 5.24
N TRP A 42 5.90 -4.15 5.00
CA TRP A 42 5.18 -4.22 3.73
C TRP A 42 6.06 -3.70 2.57
N ALA A 43 6.67 -2.53 2.72
CA ALA A 43 7.52 -1.93 1.70
C ALA A 43 8.76 -2.79 1.39
N ARG A 44 9.36 -3.43 2.40
CA ARG A 44 10.44 -4.41 2.22
C ARG A 44 9.99 -5.61 1.39
N SER A 45 8.76 -6.06 1.58
CA SER A 45 8.16 -7.17 0.81
C SER A 45 7.93 -6.78 -0.65
N VAL A 46 7.38 -5.59 -0.90
CA VAL A 46 7.22 -5.06 -2.26
C VAL A 46 8.59 -4.89 -2.94
N ARG A 47 9.58 -4.34 -2.23
CA ARG A 47 10.95 -4.21 -2.75
C ARG A 47 11.53 -5.57 -3.14
N ARG A 48 11.28 -6.63 -2.37
CA ARG A 48 11.76 -7.98 -2.71
C ARG A 48 11.21 -8.47 -4.05
N ILE A 49 9.94 -8.17 -4.32
CA ILE A 49 9.23 -8.55 -5.56
C ILE A 49 9.72 -7.71 -6.74
N LEU A 50 9.80 -6.38 -6.58
CA LEU A 50 10.06 -5.42 -7.65
C LEU A 50 11.52 -4.97 -7.75
N LYS A 51 12.47 -5.64 -7.07
CA LYS A 51 13.87 -5.17 -6.93
C LYS A 51 14.59 -4.87 -8.26
N LYS A 52 14.13 -5.46 -9.38
CA LYS A 52 14.71 -5.27 -10.71
C LYS A 52 14.00 -4.17 -11.52
N ASP A 53 12.85 -3.70 -11.08
CA ASP A 53 11.96 -2.80 -11.82
C ASP A 53 11.86 -1.44 -11.12
N ARG A 54 12.80 -0.54 -11.45
CA ARG A 54 12.88 0.79 -10.81
C ARG A 54 11.63 1.63 -11.00
N ASP A 55 11.02 1.59 -12.18
CA ASP A 55 9.81 2.36 -12.47
C ASP A 55 8.60 1.87 -11.69
N ALA A 56 8.47 0.55 -11.53
CA ALA A 56 7.41 -0.02 -10.70
C ALA A 56 7.59 0.36 -9.22
N MET A 57 8.83 0.34 -8.71
CA MET A 57 9.11 0.80 -7.33
C MET A 57 8.80 2.30 -7.15
N ARG A 58 9.11 3.12 -8.14
CA ARG A 58 8.78 4.56 -8.15
C ARG A 58 7.27 4.77 -8.11
N ALA A 59 6.51 4.10 -8.99
CA ALA A 59 5.05 4.19 -9.01
C ALA A 59 4.41 3.78 -7.67
N VAL A 60 4.93 2.73 -7.01
CA VAL A 60 4.46 2.33 -5.67
C VAL A 60 4.78 3.40 -4.62
N SER A 61 5.95 4.02 -4.71
CA SER A 61 6.35 5.10 -3.79
C SER A 61 5.48 6.34 -3.95
N GLU A 62 5.15 6.70 -5.19
CA GLU A 62 4.20 7.78 -5.52
C GLU A 62 2.79 7.47 -5.01
N ALA A 63 2.33 6.21 -5.16
CA ALA A 63 1.06 5.75 -4.64
C ALA A 63 0.99 5.84 -3.10
N LEU A 64 2.05 5.47 -2.38
CA LEU A 64 2.17 5.67 -0.93
C LEU A 64 2.09 7.15 -0.55
N ALA A 65 2.84 8.01 -1.25
CA ALA A 65 2.83 9.45 -1.00
C ALA A 65 1.42 10.04 -1.21
N TRP A 66 0.72 9.59 -2.25
CA TRP A 66 -0.65 9.98 -2.52
C TRP A 66 -1.60 9.59 -1.37
N LEU A 67 -1.45 8.39 -0.78
CA LEU A 67 -2.26 7.95 0.36
C LEU A 67 -2.05 8.80 1.61
N TYR A 68 -0.80 9.17 1.91
CA TYR A 68 -0.50 10.07 3.02
C TYR A 68 -1.06 11.47 2.76
N ASN A 69 -0.85 12.01 1.56
CA ASN A 69 -1.36 13.33 1.18
C ASN A 69 -2.89 13.40 1.21
N SER A 70 -3.55 12.32 0.79
CA SER A 70 -5.02 12.20 0.79
C SER A 70 -5.59 11.78 2.14
N MET A 71 -4.75 11.69 3.18
CA MET A 71 -5.14 11.32 4.54
C MET A 71 -5.84 9.95 4.64
N TYR A 72 -5.52 9.00 3.76
CA TYR A 72 -6.03 7.62 3.84
C TYR A 72 -5.13 6.73 4.69
N LEU A 73 -3.81 6.98 4.63
CA LEU A 73 -2.85 6.53 5.63
C LEU A 73 -2.45 7.73 6.49
N VAL A 74 -2.29 7.49 7.78
CA VAL A 74 -1.80 8.49 8.73
C VAL A 74 -0.61 7.90 9.47
N ARG A 75 0.30 8.78 9.89
CA ARG A 75 1.45 8.35 10.68
C ARG A 75 1.01 7.86 12.04
N ASP A 76 1.43 6.64 12.38
CA ASP A 76 1.36 6.19 13.77
C ASP A 76 2.45 6.91 14.58
N LEU A 77 2.06 7.54 15.67
CA LEU A 77 2.98 8.19 16.61
C LEU A 77 3.64 7.17 17.54
N ASN A 78 3.10 5.95 17.65
CA ASN A 78 3.67 4.86 18.42
C ASN A 78 4.66 4.01 17.59
N VAL A 79 5.55 4.68 16.85
CA VAL A 79 6.58 4.01 16.02
C VAL A 79 7.38 3.03 16.91
N THR A 80 7.42 1.76 16.50
CA THR A 80 8.19 0.72 17.21
C THR A 80 9.48 0.40 16.46
N THR A 81 10.28 -0.54 16.98
CA THR A 81 11.45 -1.09 16.28
C THR A 81 11.11 -1.76 14.96
N GLU A 82 9.85 -2.12 14.73
CA GLU A 82 9.36 -2.73 13.50
C GLU A 82 8.97 -1.71 12.43
N GLY A 83 8.97 -0.42 12.77
CA GLY A 83 8.62 0.70 11.89
C GLY A 83 7.28 1.32 12.24
N GLU A 84 6.75 2.11 11.30
CA GLU A 84 5.43 2.73 11.41
C GLU A 84 4.33 1.68 11.22
N TRP A 85 3.45 1.53 12.21
CA TRP A 85 2.26 0.69 12.04
C TRP A 85 1.35 1.29 10.99
N ALA A 86 0.78 0.44 10.15
CA ALA A 86 -0.17 0.86 9.13
C ALA A 86 -1.47 1.38 9.79
N LEU A 87 -1.55 2.69 10.02
CA LEU A 87 -2.74 3.33 10.56
C LEU A 87 -3.59 3.90 9.42
N ILE A 88 -4.66 3.16 9.08
CA ILE A 88 -5.65 3.61 8.10
C ILE A 88 -6.62 4.57 8.79
N SER A 89 -6.74 5.78 8.22
CA SER A 89 -7.61 6.82 8.76
C SER A 89 -9.09 6.45 8.69
N ARG A 90 -9.94 7.25 9.34
CA ARG A 90 -11.40 7.10 9.22
C ARG A 90 -11.88 7.24 7.77
N ALA A 91 -11.30 8.16 7.00
CA ALA A 91 -11.64 8.36 5.59
C ALA A 91 -11.23 7.15 4.74
N GLY A 92 -10.03 6.61 4.97
CA GLY A 92 -9.56 5.40 4.30
C GLY A 92 -10.44 4.18 4.60
N LYS A 93 -10.86 4.00 5.87
CA LYS A 93 -11.80 2.94 6.27
C LYS A 93 -13.15 3.07 5.56
N LEU A 94 -13.76 4.26 5.60
CA LEU A 94 -15.03 4.52 4.92
C LEU A 94 -14.95 4.27 3.41
N TRP A 95 -13.83 4.63 2.77
CA TRP A 95 -13.62 4.33 1.37
C TRP A 95 -13.57 2.81 1.11
N MET A 96 -12.83 2.05 1.93
CA MET A 96 -12.73 0.60 1.79
C MET A 96 -14.07 -0.11 2.02
N GLU A 97 -14.89 0.37 2.96
CA GLU A 97 -16.23 -0.17 3.24
C GLU A 97 -17.21 0.07 2.08
N LYS A 98 -17.12 1.23 1.43
CA LYS A 98 -18.02 1.61 0.31
C LYS A 98 -17.56 1.05 -1.04
N SER A 99 -16.27 0.77 -1.19
CA SER A 99 -15.68 0.39 -2.47
C SER A 99 -15.49 -1.12 -2.56
N SER A 100 -16.48 -1.81 -3.11
CA SER A 100 -16.22 -3.07 -3.80
C SER A 100 -15.41 -2.76 -5.06
N LEU A 101 -14.09 -2.94 -5.05
CA LEU A 101 -13.32 -2.92 -6.30
C LEU A 101 -14.01 -3.89 -7.29
N PRO A 102 -14.13 -3.54 -8.59
CA PRO A 102 -14.70 -4.45 -9.57
C PRO A 102 -13.90 -5.76 -9.55
N LYS A 103 -14.62 -6.89 -9.58
CA LYS A 103 -14.03 -8.22 -9.72
C LYS A 103 -13.10 -8.29 -10.93
#